data_AF-A0A3Q1GMV2-F1
#
_entry.id   AF-A0A3Q1GMV2-F1
#
_cell.length_a   1.000
_cell.length_b   1.000
_cell.length_c   1.000
_cell.angle_alpha   90.00
_cell.angle_beta   90.00
_cell.angle_gamma   90.00
#
_symmetry.space_group_name_H-M   'P 1'
#
loop_
_entity.id
_entity.type
_entity.pdbx_description
1 polymer ?
#
loop_
_entity_poly.entity_id
_entity_poly.type
_entity_poly.pdbx_seq_one_letter_code
_entity_poly.pdbx_strand_id
1 'polypeptide(L)'
;IGGHWVAYEKPNYMGYQYILGPGEYPEYNTWMGFNNCIRSCQMFPPYRGSYRMRLYNRPDLMGHTMEFMDDCPNVYERFRYRDIYSANVMEGYWIFYEHPNYRGRQYFLRPGEYRACGDWGCHNPMVGSFRRMRTQM
;
A
#
# COMPACT_ATOMS: atom_id res chain seq x y z
N ILE A 1 -12.50 20.06 2.19
CA ILE A 1 -12.75 18.68 2.66
C ILE A 1 -12.15 17.78 1.59
N GLY A 2 -11.02 17.16 1.87
CA GLY A 2 -10.34 16.29 0.90
C GLY A 2 -9.59 15.24 1.70
N GLY A 3 -9.56 14.02 1.19
CA GLY A 3 -8.97 12.85 1.84
C GLY A 3 -8.82 11.74 0.81
N HIS A 4 -8.19 10.64 1.20
CA HIS A 4 -8.12 9.46 0.34
C HIS A 4 -9.20 8.47 0.77
N TRP A 5 -9.73 7.76 -0.20
CA TRP A 5 -10.55 6.59 0.05
C TRP A 5 -9.76 5.35 -0.28
N VAL A 6 -9.86 4.34 0.58
CA VAL A 6 -9.50 2.98 0.23
C VAL A 6 -10.80 2.25 -0.05
N ALA A 7 -11.02 1.89 -1.31
CA ALA A 7 -12.16 1.13 -1.78
C ALA A 7 -11.80 -0.35 -1.89
N TYR A 8 -12.75 -1.23 -1.58
CA TYR A 8 -12.54 -2.67 -1.51
C TYR A 8 -13.55 -3.42 -2.36
N GLU A 9 -13.08 -4.44 -3.07
CA GLU A 9 -13.89 -5.31 -3.92
C GLU A 9 -14.99 -6.07 -3.15
N LYS A 10 -14.71 -6.49 -1.92
CA LYS A 10 -15.62 -7.29 -1.09
C LYS A 10 -16.13 -6.49 0.12
N PRO A 11 -17.21 -6.96 0.79
CA PRO A 11 -17.65 -6.40 2.06
C PRO A 11 -16.56 -6.52 3.13
N ASN A 12 -16.70 -5.75 4.22
CA ASN A 12 -15.83 -5.81 5.40
C ASN A 12 -14.34 -5.53 5.14
N TYR A 13 -14.05 -4.64 4.19
CA TYR A 13 -12.69 -4.19 3.86
C TYR A 13 -11.78 -5.33 3.34
N MET A 14 -12.35 -6.23 2.54
CA MET A 14 -11.68 -7.42 2.00
C MET A 14 -11.57 -7.38 0.47
N GLY A 15 -10.74 -8.25 -0.09
CA GLY A 15 -10.54 -8.37 -1.54
C GLY A 15 -9.55 -7.36 -2.09
N TYR A 16 -9.63 -7.07 -3.40
CA TYR A 16 -8.77 -6.05 -4.00
C TYR A 16 -8.99 -4.66 -3.41
N GLN A 17 -7.90 -3.95 -3.17
CA GLN A 17 -7.89 -2.59 -2.63
C GLN A 17 -7.59 -1.59 -3.75
N TYR A 18 -8.27 -0.45 -3.74
CA TYR A 18 -8.08 0.64 -4.68
C TYR A 18 -7.94 1.94 -3.91
N ILE A 19 -6.82 2.64 -4.09
CA ILE A 19 -6.54 3.90 -3.39
C ILE A 19 -6.96 5.06 -4.29
N LEU A 20 -7.98 5.79 -3.86
CA LEU A 20 -8.61 6.89 -4.59
C LEU A 20 -8.22 8.21 -3.92
N GLY A 21 -7.57 9.08 -4.68
CA GLY A 21 -7.36 10.48 -4.29
C GLY A 21 -8.57 11.34 -4.67
N PRO A 22 -8.51 12.65 -4.41
CA PRO A 22 -9.46 13.59 -4.98
C PRO A 22 -9.43 13.52 -6.51
N GLY A 23 -10.61 13.36 -7.13
CA GLY A 23 -10.74 13.28 -8.58
C GLY A 23 -12.05 12.64 -9.02
N GLU A 24 -12.27 12.63 -10.33
CA GLU A 24 -13.36 11.93 -10.97
C GLU A 24 -12.85 10.64 -11.60
N TYR A 25 -13.55 9.54 -11.36
CA TYR A 25 -13.17 8.20 -11.83
C TYR A 25 -14.36 7.57 -12.59
N PRO A 26 -14.59 7.97 -13.85
CA PRO A 26 -15.78 7.56 -14.61
C PRO A 26 -15.79 6.07 -14.96
N GLU A 27 -14.61 5.45 -15.07
CA GLU A 27 -14.44 4.05 -15.46
C GLU A 27 -13.46 3.33 -14.52
N TYR A 28 -13.62 2.03 -14.33
CA TYR A 28 -12.87 1.29 -13.31
C TYR A 28 -11.35 1.20 -13.58
N ASN A 29 -10.94 1.19 -14.85
CA ASN A 29 -9.55 1.32 -15.29
C ASN A 29 -8.89 2.62 -14.78
N THR A 30 -9.65 3.70 -14.59
CA THR A 30 -9.11 4.99 -14.11
C THR A 30 -8.65 4.95 -12.65
N TRP A 31 -9.14 3.97 -11.85
CA TRP A 31 -8.63 3.71 -10.50
C TRP A 31 -7.76 2.45 -10.39
N MET A 32 -7.27 1.91 -11.51
CA MET A 32 -6.55 0.63 -11.56
C MET A 32 -7.41 -0.57 -11.13
N GLY A 33 -8.71 -0.52 -11.40
CA GLY A 33 -9.66 -1.60 -11.15
C GLY A 33 -9.37 -2.83 -12.01
N PHE A 34 -9.34 -4.01 -11.40
CA PHE A 34 -9.39 -5.28 -12.13
C PHE A 34 -10.83 -5.61 -12.58
N ASN A 35 -11.80 -5.03 -11.88
CA ASN A 35 -13.23 -5.08 -12.18
C ASN A 35 -13.90 -3.79 -11.64
N ASN A 36 -15.21 -3.69 -11.82
CA ASN A 36 -16.03 -2.56 -11.38
C ASN A 36 -16.73 -2.78 -10.02
N CYS A 37 -16.35 -3.80 -9.24
CA CYS A 37 -16.98 -4.09 -7.96
C CYS A 37 -16.32 -3.29 -6.82
N ILE A 38 -17.10 -2.47 -6.13
CA ILE A 38 -16.74 -1.87 -4.84
C ILE A 38 -17.87 -2.19 -3.86
N ARG A 39 -17.56 -2.86 -2.74
CA ARG A 39 -18.55 -3.31 -1.76
C ARG A 39 -18.29 -2.81 -0.34
N SER A 40 -17.14 -2.20 -0.10
CA SER A 40 -16.88 -1.43 1.12
C SER A 40 -15.81 -0.38 0.86
N CYS A 41 -15.77 0.67 1.67
CA CYS A 41 -14.77 1.72 1.56
C CYS A 41 -14.49 2.36 2.92
N GLN A 42 -13.29 2.93 3.08
CA GLN A 42 -12.90 3.69 4.26
C GLN A 42 -12.19 4.98 3.85
N MET A 43 -12.60 6.09 4.46
CA MET A 43 -11.94 7.38 4.28
C MET A 43 -10.77 7.51 5.26
N PHE A 44 -9.65 8.03 4.77
CA PHE A 44 -8.50 8.40 5.58
C PHE A 44 -8.24 9.91 5.43
N PRO A 45 -8.13 10.64 6.56
CA PRO A 45 -7.85 12.07 6.51
C PRO A 45 -6.46 12.33 5.90
N PRO A 46 -6.22 13.51 5.31
CA PRO A 46 -4.89 13.88 4.84
C PRO A 46 -3.85 13.77 5.95
N TYR A 47 -2.73 13.14 5.65
CA TYR A 47 -1.59 13.07 6.56
C TYR A 47 -0.53 14.09 6.14
N ARG A 48 -0.13 14.95 7.08
CA ARG A 48 0.79 16.09 6.87
C ARG A 48 2.14 15.95 7.59
N GLY A 49 2.40 14.80 8.21
CA GLY A 49 3.66 14.53 8.90
C GLY A 49 4.75 13.95 8.00
N SER A 50 5.81 13.47 8.65
CA SER A 50 6.89 12.69 8.03
C SER A 50 6.43 11.28 7.68
N TYR A 51 7.13 10.65 6.74
CA TYR A 51 6.84 9.28 6.33
C TYR A 51 8.01 8.41 6.70
N ARG A 52 7.75 7.29 7.39
CA ARG A 52 8.79 6.36 7.79
C ARG A 52 8.22 4.95 7.89
N MET A 53 8.87 4.03 7.22
CA MET A 53 8.51 2.62 7.18
C MET A 53 9.76 1.76 7.13
N ARG A 54 9.68 0.57 7.71
CA ARG A 54 10.74 -0.44 7.67
C ARG A 54 10.20 -1.73 7.08
N LEU A 55 10.93 -2.29 6.11
CA LEU A 55 10.61 -3.56 5.47
C LEU A 55 11.53 -4.67 5.98
N TYR A 56 11.00 -5.89 6.01
CA TYR A 56 11.72 -7.07 6.48
C TYR A 56 11.57 -8.22 5.48
N ASN A 57 12.65 -8.97 5.26
CA ASN A 57 12.65 -10.12 4.37
C ASN A 57 12.20 -11.43 5.03
N ARG A 58 11.81 -11.40 6.32
CA ARG A 58 11.19 -12.54 7.03
C ARG A 58 9.93 -12.08 7.78
N PRO A 59 9.04 -13.01 8.17
CA PRO A 59 7.92 -12.72 9.05
C PRO A 59 8.37 -12.19 10.42
N ASP A 60 7.39 -11.73 11.22
CA ASP A 60 7.56 -11.34 12.61
C ASP A 60 8.61 -10.22 12.86
N LEU A 61 8.79 -9.34 11.88
CA LEU A 61 9.74 -8.22 11.93
C LEU A 61 11.20 -8.70 12.09
N MET A 62 11.53 -9.85 11.50
CA MET A 62 12.84 -10.48 11.59
C MET A 62 13.63 -10.40 10.27
N GLY A 63 14.92 -10.77 10.35
CA GLY A 63 15.79 -10.92 9.19
C GLY A 63 16.44 -9.62 8.74
N HIS A 64 16.75 -9.55 7.44
CA HIS A 64 17.31 -8.35 6.83
C HIS A 64 16.24 -7.27 6.75
N THR A 65 16.62 -6.06 7.11
CA THR A 65 15.72 -4.91 7.22
C THR A 65 16.27 -3.68 6.52
N MET A 66 15.39 -2.83 6.02
CA MET A 66 15.74 -1.51 5.48
C MET A 66 14.63 -0.51 5.77
N GLU A 67 15.03 0.70 6.16
CA GLU A 67 14.12 1.81 6.42
C GLU A 67 13.97 2.71 5.19
N PHE A 68 12.77 3.22 4.98
CA PHE A 68 12.39 4.06 3.86
C PHE A 68 11.58 5.26 4.33
N MET A 69 11.93 6.42 3.79
CA MET A 69 11.23 7.70 4.00
C MET A 69 10.69 8.27 2.68
N ASP A 70 11.01 7.62 1.55
CA ASP A 70 10.72 8.05 0.19
C ASP A 70 10.02 6.97 -0.63
N ASP A 71 9.45 7.39 -1.75
CA ASP A 71 8.82 6.49 -2.71
C ASP A 71 9.89 5.57 -3.35
N CYS A 72 9.51 4.36 -3.70
CA CYS A 72 10.39 3.37 -4.26
C CYS A 72 9.74 2.72 -5.49
N PRO A 73 10.13 3.11 -6.71
CA PRO A 73 9.57 2.54 -7.94
C PRO A 73 10.06 1.10 -8.21
N ASN A 74 11.16 0.66 -7.57
CA ASN A 74 11.67 -0.70 -7.70
C ASN A 74 12.30 -1.18 -6.38
N VAL A 75 11.58 -2.03 -5.65
CA VAL A 75 12.05 -2.57 -4.36
C VAL A 75 13.30 -3.45 -4.54
N TYR A 76 13.38 -4.25 -5.60
CA TYR A 76 14.53 -5.13 -5.80
C TYR A 76 15.83 -4.36 -6.00
N GLU A 77 15.79 -3.21 -6.67
CA GLU A 77 16.98 -2.37 -6.85
C GLU A 77 17.50 -1.78 -5.53
N ARG A 78 16.60 -1.39 -4.63
CA ARG A 78 16.98 -0.77 -3.34
C ARG A 78 17.21 -1.78 -2.22
N PHE A 79 16.30 -2.73 -2.06
CA PHE A 79 16.29 -3.68 -0.95
C PHE A 79 16.96 -5.02 -1.28
N ARG A 80 17.17 -5.34 -2.56
CA ARG A 80 17.74 -6.62 -3.05
C ARG A 80 16.90 -7.87 -2.76
N TYR A 81 15.69 -7.70 -2.23
CA TYR A 81 14.68 -8.75 -2.08
C TYR A 81 13.42 -8.33 -2.84
N ARG A 82 12.74 -9.30 -3.47
CA ARG A 82 11.43 -9.10 -4.12
C ARG A 82 10.26 -9.36 -3.17
N ASP A 83 10.48 -10.25 -2.22
CA ASP A 83 9.46 -10.69 -1.27
C ASP A 83 9.66 -9.96 0.06
N ILE A 84 8.59 -9.32 0.51
CA ILE A 84 8.51 -8.60 1.78
C ILE A 84 7.51 -9.34 2.65
N TYR A 85 8.00 -9.88 3.77
CA TYR A 85 7.20 -10.78 4.60
C TYR A 85 6.60 -10.10 5.82
N SER A 86 7.22 -9.01 6.28
CA SER A 86 6.69 -8.18 7.36
C SER A 86 7.15 -6.73 7.19
N ALA A 87 6.44 -5.81 7.83
CA ALA A 87 6.69 -4.38 7.75
C ALA A 87 6.31 -3.67 9.05
N ASN A 88 7.01 -2.58 9.37
CA ASN A 88 6.60 -1.65 10.41
C ASN A 88 6.40 -0.28 9.77
N VAL A 89 5.17 0.22 9.77
CA VAL A 89 4.87 1.59 9.36
C VAL A 89 4.91 2.45 10.61
N MET A 90 6.02 3.18 10.79
CA MET A 90 6.16 4.08 11.93
C MET A 90 5.36 5.37 11.71
N GLU A 91 5.36 5.90 10.48
CA GLU A 91 4.78 7.21 10.18
C GLU A 91 4.17 7.27 8.76
N GLY A 92 3.07 8.00 8.67
CA GLY A 92 2.33 8.23 7.42
C GLY A 92 1.54 7.04 6.90
N TYR A 93 0.97 7.23 5.73
CA TYR A 93 0.22 6.22 5.00
C TYR A 93 0.99 5.79 3.76
N TRP A 94 1.06 4.49 3.52
CA TRP A 94 1.84 3.90 2.43
C TRP A 94 0.96 3.05 1.54
N ILE A 95 1.36 2.94 0.27
CA ILE A 95 0.74 2.08 -0.72
C ILE A 95 1.80 1.14 -1.26
N PHE A 96 1.59 -0.17 -1.08
CA PHE A 96 2.39 -1.18 -1.75
C PHE A 96 1.75 -1.55 -3.08
N TYR A 97 2.61 -1.93 -4.02
CA TYR A 97 2.25 -2.40 -5.34
C TYR A 97 2.96 -3.73 -5.60
N GLU A 98 2.22 -4.69 -6.14
CA GLU A 98 2.73 -6.01 -6.50
C GLU A 98 3.89 -5.94 -7.50
N HIS A 99 3.84 -4.99 -8.45
CA HIS A 99 4.86 -4.84 -9.49
C HIS A 99 5.65 -3.54 -9.35
N PRO A 100 6.85 -3.46 -9.98
CA PRO A 100 7.58 -2.22 -10.12
C PRO A 100 6.76 -1.12 -10.82
N ASN A 101 7.18 0.13 -10.61
CA ASN A 101 6.60 1.33 -11.20
C ASN A 101 5.11 1.54 -10.87
N TYR A 102 4.71 1.19 -9.64
CA TYR A 102 3.39 1.43 -9.06
C TYR A 102 2.26 0.72 -9.82
N ARG A 103 2.47 -0.57 -10.16
CA ARG A 103 1.54 -1.38 -10.96
C ARG A 103 1.08 -2.64 -10.22
N GLY A 104 0.03 -3.26 -10.75
CA GLY A 104 -0.53 -4.50 -10.21
C GLY A 104 -1.44 -4.23 -9.00
N ARG A 105 -1.60 -5.23 -8.14
CA ARG A 105 -2.44 -5.11 -6.95
C ARG A 105 -1.88 -4.06 -5.99
N GLN A 106 -2.78 -3.30 -5.37
CA GLN A 106 -2.47 -2.28 -4.38
C GLN A 106 -2.78 -2.80 -2.98
N TYR A 107 -1.98 -2.38 -2.00
CA TYR A 107 -2.22 -2.63 -0.58
C TYR A 107 -2.00 -1.35 0.21
N PHE A 108 -2.98 -0.97 1.02
CA PHE A 108 -2.92 0.20 1.88
C PHE A 108 -2.34 -0.18 3.25
N LEU A 109 -1.35 0.59 3.70
CA LEU A 109 -0.75 0.42 5.02
C LEU A 109 -0.85 1.72 5.81
N ARG A 110 -1.48 1.63 6.98
CA ARG A 110 -1.49 2.69 8.01
C ARG A 110 -0.43 2.42 9.09
N PRO A 111 -0.12 3.40 9.97
CA PRO A 111 0.82 3.16 11.06
C PRO A 111 0.48 1.91 11.88
N GLY A 112 1.50 1.09 12.15
CA GLY A 112 1.35 -0.20 12.82
C GLY A 112 2.39 -1.23 12.41
N GLU A 113 2.43 -2.33 13.17
CA GLU A 113 3.23 -3.51 12.88
C GLU A 113 2.42 -4.51 12.06
N TYR A 114 3.02 -5.00 10.97
CA TYR A 114 2.49 -6.04 10.11
C TYR A 114 3.48 -7.19 10.13
N ARG A 115 3.17 -8.25 10.87
CA ARG A 115 4.05 -9.39 11.14
C ARG A 115 4.01 -10.44 10.04
N ALA A 116 2.98 -10.40 9.20
CA ALA A 116 2.87 -11.24 8.02
C ALA A 116 2.31 -10.47 6.82
N CYS A 117 2.62 -10.96 5.62
CA CYS A 117 2.02 -10.51 4.36
C CYS A 117 0.48 -10.39 4.40
N GLY A 118 -0.18 -11.35 5.06
CA GLY A 118 -1.63 -11.36 5.20
C GLY A 118 -2.19 -10.14 5.94
N ASP A 119 -1.39 -9.49 6.80
CA ASP A 119 -1.84 -8.36 7.62
C ASP A 119 -2.18 -7.11 6.78
N TRP A 120 -1.59 -6.96 5.60
CA TRP A 120 -1.97 -5.92 4.62
C TRP A 120 -2.83 -6.46 3.47
N GLY A 121 -3.29 -7.71 3.56
CA GLY A 121 -4.21 -8.33 2.61
C GLY A 121 -3.56 -8.96 1.38
N CYS A 122 -2.25 -9.24 1.38
CA CYS A 122 -1.63 -9.99 0.29
C CYS A 122 -1.85 -11.51 0.39
N HIS A 123 -1.86 -12.15 -0.77
CA HIS A 123 -1.82 -13.62 -0.91
C HIS A 123 -0.40 -14.12 -1.29
N ASN A 124 0.50 -13.19 -1.62
CA ASN A 124 1.88 -13.42 -2.03
C ASN A 124 2.73 -12.27 -1.45
N PRO A 125 3.88 -12.54 -0.82
CA PRO A 125 4.75 -11.50 -0.24
C PRO A 125 5.42 -10.57 -1.27
N MET A 126 5.22 -10.75 -2.57
CA MET A 126 5.82 -9.90 -3.60
C MET A 126 5.39 -8.42 -3.46
N VAL A 127 6.38 -7.54 -3.29
CA VAL A 127 6.19 -6.08 -3.33
C VAL A 127 7.22 -5.50 -4.31
N GLY A 128 6.76 -5.10 -5.49
CA GLY A 128 7.62 -4.58 -6.54
C GLY A 128 7.90 -3.08 -6.43
N SER A 129 6.98 -2.32 -5.84
CA SER A 129 7.15 -0.88 -5.58
C SER A 129 6.26 -0.40 -4.43
N PHE A 130 6.55 0.78 -3.88
CA PHE A 130 5.70 1.44 -2.90
C PHE A 130 5.81 2.95 -2.97
N ARG A 131 4.78 3.66 -2.51
CA ARG A 131 4.79 5.12 -2.41
C ARG A 131 4.04 5.62 -1.18
N ARG A 132 4.34 6.84 -0.79
CA ARG A 132 3.61 7.60 0.22
C ARG A 132 2.25 8.01 -0.32
N MET A 133 1.18 7.81 0.46
CA MET A 133 -0.15 8.29 0.12
C MET A 133 -0.29 9.78 0.46
N ARG A 134 0.18 10.63 -0.46
CA ARG A 134 0.18 12.08 -0.31
C ARG A 134 -1.11 12.67 -0.86
N THR A 135 -1.69 13.63 -0.15
CA THR A 135 -2.71 14.50 -0.75
C THR A 135 -1.97 15.56 -1.53
N GLN A 136 -2.08 15.57 -2.86
CA GLN A 136 -1.63 16.72 -3.65
C GLN A 136 -2.48 17.92 -3.22
N MET A 137 -1.81 19.04 -2.92
CA MET A 137 -2.46 20.34 -2.75
C MET A 137 -2.71 20.95 -4.12
#